data_AF-A0A2G9NQX4-F1
#
_entry.id   AF-A0A2G9NQX4-F1
#
_cell.length_a   1.000
_cell.length_b   1.000
_cell.length_c   1.000
_cell.angle_alpha   90.00
_cell.angle_beta   90.00
_cell.angle_gamma   90.00
#
_symmetry.space_group_name_H-M   'P 1'
#
loop_
_entity.id
_entity.type
_entity.pdbx_description
1 polymer ?
#
loop_
_entity_poly.entity_id
_entity_poly.type
_entity_poly.pdbx_seq_one_letter_code
_entity_poly.pdbx_strand_id
1 'polypeptide(L)'
;MKYLDKMENVINSKLLNLEDMVWKGVVLKESLEDGSLLDLARLGKKTKTRLEGESRTLTFYNIEVEDSIVREYLNLAVKSLRPSFYTHLCKNGEMHVAFRRKLFNFKGNDPNLEKARKYGLSQGILPEQMEFEYIINHPYGRSLLGSVINRIIGYFNKSAKPRV
;
A
#
# COMPACT_ATOMS: atom_id res chain seq x y z
N MET A 1 -20.03 -30.30 24.72
CA MET A 1 -19.72 -28.85 24.59
C MET A 1 -18.22 -28.54 24.57
N LYS A 2 -17.39 -29.00 25.55
CA LYS A 2 -15.94 -28.66 25.63
C LYS A 2 -15.04 -28.98 24.42
N TYR A 3 -15.44 -29.89 23.51
CA TYR A 3 -14.61 -30.28 22.36
C TYR A 3 -14.70 -29.30 21.18
N LEU A 4 -15.87 -28.71 20.95
CA LEU A 4 -16.08 -27.75 19.85
C LEU A 4 -15.34 -26.44 20.14
N ASP A 5 -15.44 -25.94 21.37
CA ASP A 5 -14.71 -24.74 21.83
C ASP A 5 -13.18 -24.88 21.67
N LYS A 6 -12.64 -26.10 21.88
CA LYS A 6 -11.20 -26.36 21.71
C LYS A 6 -10.78 -26.35 20.24
N MET A 7 -11.63 -26.85 19.34
CA MET A 7 -11.34 -26.85 17.90
C MET A 7 -11.42 -25.44 17.30
N GLU A 8 -12.42 -24.64 17.69
CA GLU A 8 -12.53 -23.25 17.26
C GLU A 8 -11.31 -22.41 17.67
N ASN A 9 -10.82 -22.59 18.90
CA ASN A 9 -9.61 -21.90 19.37
C ASN A 9 -8.33 -22.29 18.61
N VAL A 10 -8.20 -23.55 18.20
CA VAL A 10 -7.04 -24.02 17.39
C VAL A 10 -7.11 -23.46 15.97
N ILE A 11 -8.31 -23.41 15.37
CA ILE A 11 -8.50 -22.84 14.03
C ILE A 11 -8.23 -21.33 14.06
N ASN A 12 -8.79 -20.60 15.03
CA ASN A 12 -8.60 -19.16 15.16
C ASN A 12 -7.13 -18.79 15.43
N SER A 13 -6.42 -19.54 16.29
CA SER A 13 -4.99 -19.32 16.53
C SER A 13 -4.13 -19.63 15.29
N LYS A 14 -4.45 -20.66 14.51
CA LYS A 14 -3.76 -20.93 13.24
C LYS A 14 -4.04 -19.85 12.20
N LEU A 15 -5.26 -19.34 12.11
CA LEU A 15 -5.62 -18.26 11.18
C LEU A 15 -4.94 -16.94 11.56
N LEU A 16 -4.88 -16.60 12.85
CA LEU A 16 -4.11 -15.46 13.36
C LEU A 16 -2.63 -15.57 13.01
N ASN A 17 -2.03 -16.75 13.21
CA ASN A 17 -0.63 -17.00 12.84
C ASN A 17 -0.39 -16.90 11.33
N LEU A 18 -1.37 -17.27 10.49
CA LEU A 18 -1.24 -17.16 9.02
C LEU A 18 -1.32 -15.71 8.54
N GLU A 19 -2.19 -14.89 9.14
CA GLU A 19 -2.23 -13.45 8.84
C GLU A 19 -0.96 -12.74 9.31
N ASP A 20 -0.36 -13.21 10.41
CA ASP A 20 0.93 -12.76 10.93
C ASP A 20 2.15 -13.21 10.10
N MET A 21 2.00 -13.86 8.95
CA MET A 21 3.12 -14.24 8.08
C MET A 21 3.14 -13.54 6.72
N VAL A 22 2.19 -12.63 6.48
CA VAL A 22 1.99 -12.03 5.16
C VAL A 22 2.05 -10.51 5.22
N TRP A 23 2.87 -9.94 4.36
CA TRP A 23 2.92 -8.51 4.08
C TRP A 23 1.90 -8.15 3.01
N LYS A 24 1.19 -7.05 3.21
CA LYS A 24 0.13 -6.59 2.30
C LYS A 24 0.51 -5.26 1.68
N GLY A 25 0.20 -5.05 0.41
CA GLY A 25 0.61 -3.83 -0.27
C GLY A 25 -0.03 -3.61 -1.63
N VAL A 26 0.49 -2.63 -2.34
CA VAL A 26 0.08 -2.31 -3.72
C VAL A 26 1.30 -2.12 -4.60
N VAL A 27 1.20 -2.63 -5.82
CA VAL A 27 2.15 -2.37 -6.90
C VAL A 27 1.42 -1.96 -8.16
N LEU A 28 1.99 -1.02 -8.91
CA LEU A 28 1.45 -0.58 -10.18
C LEU A 28 2.14 -1.37 -11.29
N LYS A 29 1.38 -1.90 -12.25
CA LYS A 29 1.99 -2.64 -13.38
C LYS A 29 2.95 -1.75 -14.16
N GLU A 30 2.55 -0.51 -14.39
CA GLU A 30 3.26 0.47 -15.20
C GLU A 30 4.46 1.07 -14.48
N SER A 31 4.61 0.86 -13.16
CA SER A 31 5.78 1.28 -12.40
C SER A 31 6.97 0.34 -12.56
N LEU A 32 6.79 -0.84 -13.15
CA LEU A 32 7.83 -1.84 -13.28
C LEU A 32 8.56 -1.75 -14.62
N GLU A 33 9.86 -2.00 -14.62
CA GLU A 33 10.66 -2.18 -15.84
C GLU A 33 10.31 -3.51 -16.53
N ASP A 34 10.04 -4.55 -15.73
CA ASP A 34 9.60 -5.87 -16.18
C ASP A 34 8.59 -6.51 -15.21
N GLY A 35 8.08 -7.70 -15.53
CA GLY A 35 7.06 -8.40 -14.73
C GLY A 35 7.58 -9.19 -13.52
N SER A 36 8.90 -9.36 -13.35
CA SER A 36 9.49 -10.33 -12.41
C SER A 36 9.09 -10.10 -10.95
N LEU A 37 8.86 -8.84 -10.56
CA LEU A 37 8.43 -8.51 -9.20
C LEU A 37 7.05 -9.09 -8.86
N LEU A 38 6.17 -9.24 -9.86
CA LEU A 38 4.84 -9.79 -9.68
C LEU A 38 4.87 -11.31 -9.43
N ASP A 39 5.93 -12.00 -9.85
CA ASP A 39 6.09 -13.44 -9.65
C ASP A 39 6.43 -13.79 -8.18
N LEU A 40 6.95 -12.81 -7.43
CA LEU A 40 7.27 -12.93 -6.00
C LEU A 40 6.10 -12.59 -5.07
N ALA A 41 4.91 -12.31 -5.62
CA ALA A 41 3.76 -11.88 -4.85
C ALA A 41 2.49 -12.63 -5.26
N ARG A 42 1.65 -12.92 -4.27
CA ARG A 42 0.28 -13.36 -4.53
C ARG A 42 -0.54 -12.15 -4.96
N LEU A 43 -1.03 -12.18 -6.20
CA LEU A 43 -1.84 -11.10 -6.74
C LEU A 43 -3.30 -11.22 -6.27
N GLY A 44 -3.78 -10.16 -5.60
CA GLY A 44 -5.16 -10.01 -5.19
C GLY A 44 -5.98 -9.20 -6.20
N LYS A 45 -6.86 -8.34 -5.69
CA LYS A 45 -7.73 -7.48 -6.50
C LYS A 45 -6.91 -6.60 -7.45
N LYS A 46 -7.33 -6.58 -8.71
CA LYS A 46 -6.83 -5.68 -9.76
C LYS A 46 -7.80 -4.52 -9.94
N THR A 47 -7.27 -3.30 -9.98
CA THR A 47 -8.06 -2.09 -10.23
C THR A 47 -7.38 -1.23 -11.28
N LYS A 48 -8.14 -0.69 -12.23
CA LYS A 48 -7.64 0.26 -13.22
C LYS A 48 -8.19 1.64 -12.91
N THR A 49 -7.33 2.63 -12.79
CA THR A 49 -7.75 4.01 -12.51
C THR A 49 -6.72 5.01 -12.97
N ARG A 50 -7.09 6.28 -12.98
CA ARG A 50 -6.21 7.41 -13.25
C ARG A 50 -5.88 8.08 -11.93
N LEU A 51 -4.60 8.24 -11.62
CA LEU A 51 -4.17 9.05 -10.47
C LEU A 51 -4.31 10.54 -10.80
N GLU A 52 -4.44 11.36 -9.75
CA GLU A 52 -4.38 12.80 -9.90
C GLU A 52 -3.03 13.20 -10.52
N GLY A 53 -3.05 14.11 -11.49
CA GLY A 53 -1.86 14.52 -12.24
C GLY A 53 -1.40 13.57 -13.36
N GLU A 54 -1.87 12.32 -13.40
CA GLU A 54 -1.54 11.40 -14.49
C GLU A 54 -2.45 11.62 -15.70
N SER A 55 -1.94 11.40 -16.92
CA SER A 55 -2.75 11.45 -18.16
C SER A 55 -3.32 10.09 -18.56
N ARG A 56 -2.68 9.02 -18.09
CA ARG A 56 -2.93 7.63 -18.46
C ARG A 56 -3.67 6.87 -17.36
N THR A 57 -4.29 5.76 -17.76
CA THR A 57 -4.85 4.79 -16.82
C THR A 57 -3.73 3.88 -16.32
N LEU A 58 -3.66 3.71 -15.00
CA LEU A 58 -2.71 2.86 -14.30
C LEU A 58 -3.42 1.62 -13.75
N THR A 59 -2.67 0.54 -13.63
CA THR A 59 -3.15 -0.77 -13.18
C THR A 59 -2.56 -1.10 -11.81
N PHE A 60 -3.41 -1.08 -10.80
CA PHE A 60 -3.07 -1.39 -9.41
C PHE A 60 -3.34 -2.85 -9.13
N TYR A 61 -2.34 -3.54 -8.60
CA TYR A 61 -2.48 -4.86 -8.02
C TYR A 61 -2.35 -4.76 -6.51
N ASN A 62 -3.38 -5.21 -5.80
CA ASN A 62 -3.21 -5.58 -4.40
C ASN A 62 -2.30 -6.80 -4.37
N ILE A 63 -1.31 -6.77 -3.50
CA ILE A 63 -0.32 -7.84 -3.39
C ILE A 63 -0.18 -8.31 -1.97
N GLU A 64 0.18 -9.58 -1.87
CA GLU A 64 0.53 -10.24 -0.63
C GLU A 64 1.87 -10.96 -0.81
N VAL A 65 2.79 -10.77 0.13
CA VAL A 65 4.15 -11.30 0.08
C VAL A 65 4.43 -12.01 1.39
N GLU A 66 4.86 -13.27 1.32
CA GLU A 66 5.20 -14.02 2.53
C GLU A 66 6.48 -13.46 3.19
N ASP A 67 6.54 -13.54 4.51
CA ASP A 67 7.71 -13.17 5.31
C ASP A 67 9.00 -13.81 4.81
N SER A 68 8.92 -15.07 4.37
CA SER A 68 10.04 -15.87 3.88
C SER A 68 10.73 -15.23 2.67
N ILE A 69 9.98 -14.49 1.84
CA ILE A 69 10.45 -13.91 0.57
C ILE A 69 10.39 -12.37 0.55
N VAL A 70 9.95 -11.72 1.63
CA VAL A 70 9.79 -10.25 1.68
C VAL A 70 11.08 -9.51 1.34
N ARG A 71 12.23 -10.00 1.80
CA ARG A 71 13.53 -9.38 1.52
C ARG A 71 13.91 -9.50 0.05
N GLU A 72 13.59 -10.63 -0.58
CA GLU A 72 13.81 -10.84 -2.00
C GLU A 72 12.95 -9.88 -2.83
N TYR A 73 11.66 -9.79 -2.49
CA TYR A 73 10.73 -8.83 -3.10
C TYR A 73 11.26 -7.40 -3.01
N LEU A 74 11.65 -6.93 -1.82
CA LEU A 74 12.13 -5.55 -1.63
C LEU A 74 13.44 -5.28 -2.38
N ASN A 75 14.36 -6.25 -2.40
CA ASN A 75 15.62 -6.15 -3.15
C ASN A 75 15.40 -6.07 -4.66
N LEU A 76 14.39 -6.77 -5.18
CA LEU A 76 14.03 -6.69 -6.58
C LEU A 76 13.31 -5.37 -6.87
N ALA A 77 12.37 -4.95 -6.02
CA ALA A 77 11.61 -3.71 -6.18
C ALA A 77 12.51 -2.48 -6.29
N VAL A 78 13.55 -2.35 -5.45
CA VAL A 78 14.48 -1.21 -5.55
C VAL A 78 15.27 -1.17 -6.85
N LYS A 79 15.35 -2.28 -7.59
CA LYS A 79 16.06 -2.38 -8.88
C LYS A 79 15.13 -2.21 -10.08
N SER A 80 13.94 -2.81 -10.03
CA SER A 80 13.01 -2.93 -11.16
C SER A 80 11.95 -1.82 -11.21
N LEU A 81 11.85 -0.96 -10.19
CA LEU A 81 10.96 0.20 -10.24
C LEU A 81 11.51 1.29 -11.18
N ARG A 82 10.63 1.82 -12.01
CA ARG A 82 10.85 3.04 -12.79
C ARG A 82 10.97 4.26 -11.85
N PRO A 83 11.64 5.35 -12.28
CA PRO A 83 11.67 6.59 -11.52
C PRO A 83 10.25 7.13 -11.29
N SER A 84 10.07 7.94 -10.24
CA SER A 84 8.78 8.55 -9.90
C SER A 84 7.67 7.57 -9.48
N PHE A 85 8.04 6.34 -9.11
CA PHE A 85 7.13 5.36 -8.53
C PHE A 85 7.71 4.74 -7.25
N TYR A 86 6.82 4.14 -6.48
CA TYR A 86 7.17 3.32 -5.32
C TYR A 86 6.21 2.14 -5.19
N THR A 87 6.62 1.13 -4.43
CA THR A 87 5.72 0.10 -3.89
C THR A 87 5.90 0.05 -2.38
N HIS A 88 4.89 -0.41 -1.69
CA HIS A 88 4.95 -0.58 -0.25
C HIS A 88 4.42 -1.93 0.18
N LEU A 89 4.91 -2.37 1.33
CA LEU A 89 4.46 -3.54 2.04
C LEU A 89 4.22 -3.15 3.50
N CYS A 90 3.06 -3.47 4.04
CA CYS A 90 2.72 -3.21 5.43
C CYS A 90 2.34 -4.48 6.15
N LYS A 91 2.71 -4.55 7.42
CA LYS A 91 2.39 -5.65 8.34
C LYS A 91 2.52 -5.16 9.77
N ASN A 92 1.53 -5.44 10.61
CA ASN A 92 1.56 -5.19 12.06
C ASN A 92 2.02 -3.76 12.45
N GLY A 93 1.53 -2.75 11.72
CA GLY A 93 1.86 -1.34 11.97
C GLY A 93 3.28 -0.94 11.55
N GLU A 94 3.97 -1.78 10.77
CA GLU A 94 5.23 -1.51 10.10
C GLU A 94 5.02 -1.39 8.59
N MET A 95 5.80 -0.52 7.95
CA MET A 95 5.78 -0.30 6.51
C MET A 95 7.21 -0.34 5.96
N HIS A 96 7.38 -1.10 4.88
CA HIS A 96 8.52 -1.01 3.98
C HIS A 96 8.10 -0.27 2.73
N VAL A 97 8.85 0.76 2.35
CA VAL A 97 8.62 1.54 1.12
C VAL A 97 9.84 1.45 0.23
N ALA A 98 9.67 0.81 -0.91
CA ALA A 98 10.71 0.69 -1.92
C ALA A 98 10.48 1.71 -3.03
N PHE A 99 11.46 2.57 -3.21
CA PHE A 99 11.63 3.39 -4.39
C PHE A 99 12.78 2.82 -5.22
N ARG A 100 12.95 3.31 -6.46
CA ARG A 100 14.16 3.02 -7.23
C ARG A 100 15.40 3.40 -6.42
N ARG A 101 16.30 2.42 -6.21
CA ARG A 101 17.58 2.49 -5.48
C ARG A 101 17.49 2.87 -4.00
N LYS A 102 16.31 2.95 -3.41
CA LYS A 102 16.16 3.38 -2.01
C LYS A 102 15.03 2.62 -1.32
N LEU A 103 15.35 2.08 -0.16
CA LEU A 103 14.40 1.44 0.74
C LEU A 103 14.30 2.25 2.02
N PHE A 104 13.08 2.42 2.52
CA PHE A 104 12.80 2.94 3.85
C PHE A 104 11.95 1.93 4.61
N ASN A 105 12.17 1.85 5.92
CA ASN A 105 11.35 1.09 6.83
C ASN A 105 10.98 1.99 8.02
N PHE A 106 9.73 1.91 8.44
CA PHE A 106 9.24 2.72 9.56
C PHE A 106 7.96 2.15 10.15
N LYS A 107 7.71 2.54 11.40
CA LYS A 107 6.41 2.37 12.08
C LYS A 107 5.68 3.70 12.15
N GLY A 108 4.45 3.70 12.67
CA GLY A 108 3.70 4.93 12.91
C GLY A 108 4.52 5.94 13.74
N ASN A 109 4.52 7.21 13.33
CA ASN A 109 5.25 8.32 13.95
C ASN A 109 6.79 8.27 13.89
N ASP A 110 7.38 7.39 13.08
CA ASP A 110 8.84 7.34 12.88
C ASP A 110 9.33 8.55 12.05
N PRO A 111 10.41 9.26 12.46
CA PRO A 111 11.02 10.34 11.67
C PRO A 111 11.46 9.93 10.25
N ASN A 112 11.69 8.64 10.00
CA ASN A 112 12.01 8.11 8.68
C ASN A 112 10.85 8.22 7.69
N LEU A 113 9.61 8.36 8.16
CA LEU A 113 8.44 8.60 7.31
C LEU A 113 8.62 9.89 6.51
N GLU A 114 9.02 10.97 7.20
CA GLU A 114 9.25 12.26 6.55
C GLU A 114 10.47 12.23 5.62
N LYS A 115 11.50 11.43 5.94
CA LYS A 115 12.63 11.20 5.02
C LYS A 115 12.18 10.48 3.74
N ALA A 116 11.34 9.45 3.88
CA ALA A 116 10.78 8.73 2.73
C ALA A 116 9.90 9.65 1.88
N ARG A 117 9.07 10.50 2.51
CA ARG A 117 8.24 11.50 1.81
C ARG A 117 9.10 12.50 1.04
N LYS A 118 10.10 13.11 1.69
CA LYS A 118 11.05 14.02 1.03
C LYS A 118 11.77 13.36 -0.14
N TYR A 119 12.17 12.10 0.01
CA TYR A 119 12.74 11.33 -1.09
C TYR A 119 11.74 11.17 -2.24
N GLY A 120 10.50 10.73 -1.98
CA GLY A 120 9.47 10.59 -3.01
C GLY A 120 9.15 11.91 -3.72
N LEU A 121 9.06 13.02 -2.99
CA LEU A 121 8.90 14.36 -3.57
C LEU A 121 10.05 14.71 -4.52
N SER A 122 11.30 14.40 -4.13
CA SER A 122 12.47 14.61 -5.00
C SER A 122 12.45 13.75 -6.27
N GLN A 123 11.69 12.66 -6.27
CA GLN A 123 11.47 11.79 -7.43
C GLN A 123 10.23 12.22 -8.24
N GLY A 124 9.53 13.28 -7.85
CA GLY A 124 8.34 13.77 -8.55
C GLY A 124 7.02 13.08 -8.17
N ILE A 125 6.99 12.33 -7.06
CA ILE A 125 5.75 11.72 -6.53
C ILE A 125 4.96 12.77 -5.76
N LEU A 126 3.65 12.83 -5.99
CA LEU A 126 2.78 13.83 -5.35
C LEU A 126 2.56 13.52 -3.85
N PRO A 127 2.45 14.55 -2.99
CA PRO A 127 2.19 14.36 -1.55
C PRO A 127 0.97 13.49 -1.24
N GLU A 128 -0.11 13.66 -2.00
CA GLU A 128 -1.39 12.95 -1.84
C GLU A 128 -1.26 11.45 -2.13
N GLN A 129 -0.22 11.05 -2.86
CA GLN A 129 0.09 9.65 -3.13
C GLN A 129 0.96 9.03 -2.02
N MET A 130 1.40 9.81 -1.03
CA MET A 130 2.32 9.40 0.05
C MET A 130 1.73 9.65 1.45
N GLU A 131 0.42 9.38 1.63
CA GLU A 131 -0.27 9.37 2.93
C GLU A 131 0.16 8.17 3.81
N PHE A 132 1.47 8.02 4.07
CA PHE A 132 2.06 6.85 4.72
C PHE A 132 1.47 6.53 6.10
N GLU A 133 1.08 7.56 6.86
CA GLU A 133 0.41 7.43 8.16
C GLU A 133 -0.92 6.68 8.05
N TYR A 134 -1.63 6.84 6.94
CA TYR A 134 -2.86 6.09 6.66
C TYR A 134 -2.56 4.70 6.11
N ILE A 135 -1.64 4.62 5.14
CA ILE A 135 -1.33 3.39 4.38
C ILE A 135 -0.77 2.29 5.29
N ILE A 136 0.01 2.63 6.32
CA ILE A 136 0.59 1.63 7.24
C ILE A 136 -0.46 0.73 7.92
N ASN A 137 -1.67 1.26 8.14
CA ASN A 137 -2.81 0.53 8.71
C ASN A 137 -3.84 0.12 7.65
N HIS A 138 -3.69 0.61 6.42
CA HIS A 138 -4.56 0.34 5.28
C HIS A 138 -3.70 -0.01 4.06
N PRO A 139 -3.10 -1.20 4.02
CA PRO A 139 -2.06 -1.58 3.04
C PRO A 139 -2.51 -1.47 1.58
N TYR A 140 -3.82 -1.54 1.31
CA TYR A 140 -4.37 -1.37 -0.03
C TYR A 140 -4.73 0.09 -0.37
N GLY A 141 -4.35 1.01 0.50
CA GLY A 141 -4.71 2.42 0.45
C GLY A 141 -6.21 2.67 0.61
N ARG A 142 -6.65 3.90 0.33
CA ARG A 142 -8.06 4.18 0.13
C ARG A 142 -8.44 3.57 -1.21
N SER A 143 -9.07 2.39 -1.21
CA SER A 143 -9.68 1.87 -2.44
C SER A 143 -10.54 2.98 -3.06
N LEU A 144 -10.54 3.15 -4.39
CA LEU A 144 -11.20 4.25 -5.12
C LEU A 144 -12.69 4.47 -4.80
N LEU A 145 -13.33 3.56 -4.06
CA LEU A 145 -14.64 3.80 -3.46
C LEU A 145 -14.62 4.99 -2.48
N GLY A 146 -13.51 5.21 -1.76
CA GLY A 146 -13.34 6.35 -0.85
C GLY A 146 -13.12 7.70 -1.55
N SER A 147 -12.48 7.72 -2.72
CA SER A 147 -12.32 8.94 -3.53
C SER A 147 -13.65 9.43 -4.11
N VAL A 148 -14.62 8.53 -4.34
CA VAL A 148 -15.98 8.91 -4.74
C VAL A 148 -16.75 9.50 -3.56
N ILE A 149 -16.61 8.90 -2.36
CA ILE A 149 -17.30 9.39 -1.15
C ILE A 149 -16.75 10.75 -0.70
N ASN A 150 -15.44 10.99 -0.76
CA ASN A 150 -14.86 12.30 -0.45
C ASN A 150 -15.18 13.37 -1.51
N ARG A 151 -15.42 12.99 -2.78
CA ARG A 151 -15.99 13.92 -3.76
C ARG A 151 -17.44 14.27 -3.44
N ILE A 152 -18.25 13.31 -2.98
CA ILE A 152 -19.64 13.59 -2.58
C ILE A 152 -19.66 14.51 -1.33
N ILE A 153 -18.88 14.20 -0.29
CA ILE A 153 -18.83 15.01 0.94
C ILE A 153 -18.18 16.38 0.71
N GLY A 154 -17.15 16.46 -0.15
CA GLY A 154 -16.50 17.72 -0.53
C GLY A 154 -17.37 18.66 -1.38
N TYR A 155 -18.36 18.12 -2.11
CA TYR A 155 -19.37 18.93 -2.80
C TYR A 155 -20.46 19.44 -1.83
N PHE A 156 -20.87 18.66 -0.82
CA PHE A 156 -21.87 19.12 0.16
C PHE A 156 -21.35 20.19 1.12
N ASN A 157 -20.06 20.18 1.49
CA ASN A 157 -19.48 21.18 2.39
C ASN A 157 -19.08 22.50 1.70
N LYS A 158 -19.01 22.56 0.37
CA LYS A 158 -18.74 23.81 -0.38
C LYS A 158 -20.00 24.60 -0.76
N SER A 159 -21.19 24.04 -0.55
CA SER A 159 -22.47 24.70 -0.83
C SER A 159 -23.06 25.48 0.36
N ALA A 160 -22.49 25.35 1.56
CA ALA A 160 -22.89 26.14 2.73
C ALA A 160 -22.06 27.44 2.83
N LYS A 161 -22.28 28.39 1.91
CA LYS A 161 -22.01 29.79 2.24
C LYS A 161 -23.14 30.29 3.13
N PRO A 162 -22.88 30.89 4.31
CA PRO A 162 -23.91 31.62 5.02
C PRO A 162 -24.36 32.78 4.14
N ARG A 163 -25.67 32.89 3.90
CA ARG A 163 -26.25 34.15 3.42
C ARG A 163 -26.07 35.15 4.55
N VAL A 164 -25.36 36.23 4.26
CA VAL A 164 -25.40 37.48 5.04
C VAL A 164 -26.79 38.09 4.86
#